data_AF-A0A7W6AHJ5-F1
#
_entry.id   AF-A0A7W6AHJ5-F1
#
_cell.length_a   1.000
_cell.length_b   1.000
_cell.length_c   1.000
_cell.angle_alpha   90.00
_cell.angle_beta   90.00
_cell.angle_gamma   90.00
#
_symmetry.space_group_name_H-M   'P 1'
#
loop_
_entity.id
_entity.type
_entity.pdbx_description
1 polymer ?
#
loop_
_entity_poly.entity_id
_entity_poly.type
_entity_poly.pdbx_seq_one_letter_code
_entity_poly.pdbx_strand_id
1 'polypeptide(L)'
;MKVSAGALALALLGSAAAAQDKPLVIPQVEGAKQGRIVGRAIACGVAQERTGPVVTQNRQRMLARVGAAFTEDRYLPELERAIAFETSLPKPSESSCAKAITAFEALETLK
;
A
#
# COMPACT_ATOMS: atom_id res chain seq x y z
N MET A 1 -33.87 -41.97 18.66
CA MET A 1 -33.92 -40.62 18.04
C MET A 1 -33.16 -40.67 16.72
N LYS A 2 -33.85 -40.59 15.58
CA LYS A 2 -33.23 -40.64 14.25
C LYS A 2 -33.00 -39.21 13.78
N VAL A 3 -31.77 -38.71 13.94
CA VAL A 3 -31.38 -37.41 13.38
C VAL A 3 -31.26 -37.60 11.88
N SER A 4 -32.11 -36.90 11.13
CA SER A 4 -32.16 -37.00 9.67
C SER A 4 -30.88 -36.44 9.07
N ALA A 5 -30.11 -37.28 8.37
CA ALA A 5 -28.83 -36.92 7.76
C ALA A 5 -28.92 -35.76 6.75
N GLY A 6 -30.13 -35.41 6.28
CA GLY A 6 -30.36 -34.26 5.41
C GLY A 6 -30.13 -32.90 6.08
N ALA A 7 -30.26 -32.80 7.41
CA ALA A 7 -30.09 -31.54 8.13
C ALA A 7 -28.62 -31.12 8.30
N LEU A 8 -27.68 -32.07 8.30
CA LEU A 8 -26.25 -31.77 8.43
C LEU A 8 -25.62 -31.27 7.11
N ALA A 9 -26.18 -31.64 5.96
CA ALA A 9 -25.61 -31.29 4.66
C ALA A 9 -25.85 -29.82 4.27
N LEU A 10 -26.95 -29.20 4.72
CA LEU A 10 -27.25 -27.79 4.43
C LEU A 10 -26.42 -26.79 5.25
N ALA A 11 -25.85 -27.20 6.39
CA ALA A 11 -25.04 -26.32 7.23
C ALA A 11 -23.61 -26.10 6.69
N LEU A 12 -23.13 -26.95 5.78
CA LEU A 12 -21.76 -26.92 5.26
C LEU A 12 -21.59 -26.14 3.95
N LEU A 13 -22.68 -25.70 3.31
CA LEU A 13 -22.63 -24.99 2.03
C LEU A 13 -22.47 -23.46 2.17
N GLY A 14 -22.51 -22.92 3.39
CA GLY A 14 -22.54 -21.47 3.64
C GLY A 14 -21.18 -20.75 3.71
N SER A 15 -20.05 -21.46 3.71
CA SER A 15 -18.76 -20.86 4.12
C SER A 15 -17.76 -20.57 3.00
N ALA A 16 -18.08 -20.86 1.73
CA ALA A 16 -17.11 -20.72 0.63
C ALA A 16 -17.14 -19.37 -0.12
N ALA A 17 -18.17 -18.54 0.07
CA ALA A 17 -18.41 -17.38 -0.80
C ALA A 17 -17.77 -16.06 -0.35
N ALA A 18 -17.13 -15.99 0.83
CA ALA A 18 -16.63 -14.72 1.40
C ALA A 18 -15.13 -14.45 1.20
N ALA A 19 -14.43 -15.22 0.33
CA ALA A 19 -12.97 -15.17 0.22
C ALA A 19 -12.41 -14.44 -1.02
N GLN A 20 -13.23 -13.93 -1.94
CA GLN A 20 -12.76 -13.70 -3.33
C GLN A 20 -12.64 -12.27 -3.88
N ASP A 21 -12.88 -11.20 -3.11
CA ASP A 21 -12.82 -9.84 -3.69
C ASP A 21 -11.82 -8.87 -3.06
N LYS A 22 -10.80 -9.37 -2.35
CA LYS A 22 -9.68 -8.47 -1.96
C LYS A 22 -8.75 -8.31 -3.16
N PRO A 23 -8.53 -7.07 -3.66
CA PRO A 23 -7.62 -6.82 -4.78
C PRO A 23 -6.24 -7.42 -4.49
N LEU A 24 -5.66 -8.09 -5.48
CA LEU A 24 -4.31 -8.63 -5.36
C LEU A 24 -3.31 -7.51 -5.06
N VAL A 25 -2.58 -7.64 -3.96
CA VAL A 25 -1.52 -6.71 -3.57
C VAL A 25 -0.17 -7.38 -3.81
N ILE A 26 0.65 -6.77 -4.66
CA ILE A 26 2.05 -7.18 -4.88
C ILE A 26 2.94 -6.20 -4.11
N PRO A 27 3.51 -6.60 -2.96
CA PRO A 27 4.19 -5.68 -2.04
C PRO A 27 5.30 -4.85 -2.69
N GLN A 28 6.10 -5.46 -3.57
CA GLN A 28 7.21 -4.82 -4.28
C GLN A 28 6.72 -3.70 -5.20
N VAL A 29 5.64 -3.97 -5.96
CA VAL A 29 5.07 -3.02 -6.92
C VAL A 29 4.45 -1.84 -6.18
N GLU A 30 3.75 -2.13 -5.08
CA GLU A 30 3.15 -1.08 -4.25
C GLU A 30 4.22 -0.22 -3.56
N GLY A 31 5.28 -0.84 -3.03
CA GLY A 31 6.42 -0.14 -2.45
C GLY A 31 7.08 0.80 -3.46
N ALA A 32 7.44 0.29 -4.65
CA ALA A 32 8.04 1.11 -5.70
C ALA A 32 7.11 2.24 -6.20
N LYS A 33 5.80 2.00 -6.25
CA LYS A 33 4.81 3.01 -6.64
C LYS A 33 4.74 4.14 -5.60
N GLN A 34 4.53 3.79 -4.34
CA GLN A 34 4.40 4.78 -3.27
C GLN A 34 5.72 5.51 -3.03
N GLY A 35 6.85 4.80 -3.11
CA GLY A 35 8.17 5.38 -2.90
C GLY A 35 8.52 6.41 -3.97
N ARG A 36 8.08 6.19 -5.23
CA ARG A 36 8.20 7.20 -6.28
C ARG A 36 7.39 8.47 -5.99
N ILE A 37 6.16 8.32 -5.51
CA ILE A 37 5.29 9.45 -5.18
C ILE A 37 5.90 10.25 -4.03
N VAL A 38 6.26 9.58 -2.93
CA VAL A 38 6.86 10.21 -1.75
C VAL A 38 8.21 10.83 -2.09
N GLY A 39 9.09 10.12 -2.80
CA GLY A 39 10.41 10.61 -3.20
C GLY A 39 10.33 11.85 -4.09
N ARG A 40 9.42 11.87 -5.08
CA ARG A 40 9.19 13.08 -5.90
C ARG A 40 8.61 14.23 -5.10
N ALA A 41 7.70 13.97 -4.16
CA ALA A 41 7.17 15.00 -3.28
C ALA A 41 8.29 15.64 -2.44
N ILE A 42 9.20 14.83 -1.87
CA ILE A 42 10.39 15.31 -1.16
C ILE A 42 11.28 16.15 -2.09
N ALA A 43 11.58 15.64 -3.30
CA ALA A 43 12.40 16.37 -4.29
C ALA A 43 11.76 17.71 -4.72
N CYS A 44 10.44 17.83 -4.59
CA CYS A 44 9.66 19.04 -4.84
C CYS A 44 9.47 19.94 -3.61
N GLY A 45 10.08 19.60 -2.47
CA GLY A 45 10.10 20.41 -1.25
C GLY A 45 8.97 20.13 -0.26
N VAL A 46 8.25 19.02 -0.38
CA VAL A 46 7.29 18.60 0.66
C VAL A 46 8.08 18.21 1.92
N ALA A 47 7.69 18.83 3.04
CA ALA A 47 8.40 18.72 4.30
C ALA A 47 8.30 17.31 4.93
N GLN A 48 9.33 16.93 5.68
CA GLN A 48 9.44 15.60 6.29
C GLN A 48 8.30 15.32 7.28
N GLU A 49 7.80 16.36 7.95
CA GLU A 49 6.68 16.31 8.89
C GLU A 49 5.38 15.87 8.22
N ARG A 50 5.26 16.05 6.89
CA ARG A 50 4.13 15.55 6.09
C ARG A 50 4.40 14.17 5.50
N THR A 51 5.60 13.92 4.99
CA THR A 51 5.91 12.66 4.29
C THR A 51 6.08 11.47 5.25
N GLY A 52 6.64 11.69 6.43
CA GLY A 52 6.84 10.66 7.46
C GLY A 52 5.54 9.97 7.91
N PRO A 53 4.47 10.71 8.23
CA PRO A 53 3.16 10.13 8.53
C PRO A 53 2.59 9.29 7.38
N VAL A 54 2.72 9.74 6.13
CA VAL A 54 2.24 8.99 4.95
C VAL A 54 2.98 7.66 4.79
N VAL A 55 4.30 7.65 4.96
CA VAL A 55 5.10 6.42 4.94
C VAL A 55 4.67 5.47 6.05
N THR A 56 4.50 5.99 7.27
CA THR A 56 4.06 5.21 8.44
C THR A 56 2.68 4.61 8.22
N GLN A 57 1.71 5.40 7.77
CA GLN A 57 0.34 4.94 7.50
C GLN A 57 0.33 3.85 6.43
N ASN A 58 1.06 4.03 5.33
CA ASN A 58 1.12 3.03 4.28
C ASN A 58 1.80 1.73 4.71
N ARG A 59 2.85 1.80 5.54
CA ARG A 59 3.42 0.60 6.18
C ARG A 59 2.35 -0.15 6.99
N GLN A 60 1.57 0.55 7.81
CA GLN A 60 0.49 -0.08 8.60
C GLN A 60 -0.58 -0.72 7.70
N ARG A 61 -0.95 -0.07 6.59
CA ARG A 61 -1.88 -0.64 5.60
C ARG A 61 -1.31 -1.89 4.95
N MET A 62 -0.03 -1.91 4.63
CA MET A 62 0.63 -3.09 4.07
C MET A 62 0.72 -4.22 5.09
N LEU A 63 1.08 -3.92 6.35
CA LEU A 63 1.06 -4.89 7.44
C LEU A 63 -0.31 -5.57 7.57
N ALA A 64 -1.40 -4.79 7.49
CA ALA A 64 -2.76 -5.33 7.55
C ALA A 64 -3.17 -6.16 6.32
N ARG A 65 -2.58 -5.89 5.14
CA ARG A 65 -2.96 -6.54 3.88
C ARG A 65 -2.15 -7.79 3.56
N VAL A 66 -0.86 -7.77 3.84
CA VAL A 66 0.07 -8.84 3.42
C VAL A 66 0.88 -9.40 4.60
N GLY A 67 0.73 -8.86 5.81
CA GLY A 67 1.45 -9.32 6.99
C GLY A 67 2.89 -8.79 7.08
N ALA A 68 3.55 -9.08 8.21
CA ALA A 68 4.88 -8.56 8.52
C ALA A 68 5.96 -9.03 7.53
N ALA A 69 6.08 -10.33 7.28
CA ALA A 69 7.13 -10.89 6.43
C ALA A 69 7.18 -10.22 5.04
N PHE A 70 6.03 -10.12 4.36
CA PHE A 70 5.97 -9.47 3.04
C PHE A 70 6.11 -7.94 3.10
N THR A 71 5.72 -7.31 4.22
CA THR A 71 5.90 -5.87 4.36
C THR A 71 7.37 -5.51 4.51
N GLU A 72 8.07 -6.20 5.41
CA GLU A 72 9.48 -5.92 5.75
C GLU A 72 10.43 -6.41 4.65
N ASP A 73 10.20 -7.59 4.06
CA ASP A 73 11.15 -8.17 3.11
C ASP A 73 10.96 -7.66 1.67
N ARG A 74 9.77 -7.17 1.32
CA ARG A 74 9.38 -6.89 -0.07
C ARG A 74 8.86 -5.48 -0.32
N TYR A 75 8.03 -4.93 0.58
CA TYR A 75 7.47 -3.60 0.39
C TYR A 75 8.43 -2.49 0.82
N LEU A 76 8.96 -2.55 2.06
CA LEU A 76 9.85 -1.50 2.57
C LEU A 76 11.13 -1.32 1.75
N PRO A 77 11.84 -2.39 1.31
CA PRO A 77 13.06 -2.22 0.52
C PRO A 77 12.80 -1.52 -0.81
N GLU A 78 11.66 -1.80 -1.47
CA GLU A 78 11.30 -1.12 -2.72
C GLU A 78 10.81 0.31 -2.49
N LEU A 79 10.10 0.56 -1.39
CA LEU A 79 9.70 1.90 -0.97
C LEU A 79 10.93 2.79 -0.77
N GLU A 80 11.87 2.34 0.07
CA GLU A 80 13.08 3.08 0.42
C GLU A 80 13.99 3.30 -0.78
N ARG A 81 14.20 2.25 -1.61
CA ARG A 81 14.96 2.36 -2.85
C ARG A 81 14.36 3.41 -3.79
N ALA A 82 13.05 3.39 -3.98
CA ALA A 82 12.37 4.34 -4.86
C ALA A 82 12.43 5.78 -4.32
N ILE A 83 12.29 5.97 -3.01
CA ILE A 83 12.45 7.30 -2.38
C ILE A 83 13.88 7.81 -2.61
N ALA A 84 14.89 7.01 -2.27
CA ALA A 84 16.29 7.38 -2.40
C ALA A 84 16.66 7.68 -3.87
N PHE A 85 16.11 6.90 -4.80
CA PHE A 85 16.31 7.15 -6.22
C PHE A 85 15.74 8.51 -6.63
N GLU A 86 14.47 8.79 -6.36
CA GLU A 86 13.83 10.04 -6.78
C GLU A 86 14.46 11.28 -6.12
N THR A 87 14.91 11.18 -4.86
CA THR A 87 15.59 12.29 -4.18
C THR A 87 17.04 12.50 -4.63
N SER A 88 17.64 11.51 -5.31
CA SER A 88 18.98 11.64 -5.91
C SER A 88 18.97 12.33 -7.28
N LEU A 89 17.81 12.45 -7.92
CA LEU A 89 17.68 13.06 -9.24
C LEU A 89 17.76 14.59 -9.17
N PRO A 90 18.09 15.26 -10.29
CA PRO A 90 18.00 16.72 -10.38
C PRO A 90 16.60 17.22 -10.04
N LYS A 91 16.53 18.45 -9.51
CA LYS A 91 15.26 19.08 -9.12
C LYS A 91 14.24 19.00 -10.28
N PRO A 92 13.02 18.47 -10.04
CA PRO A 92 12.01 18.37 -11.09
C PRO A 92 11.54 19.75 -11.56
N SER A 93 11.01 19.80 -12.79
CA SER A 93 10.32 21.00 -13.29
C SER A 93 9.08 21.33 -12.46
N GLU A 94 8.66 22.59 -12.47
CA GLU A 94 7.49 23.07 -11.72
C GLU A 94 6.21 22.28 -12.07
N SER A 95 5.96 22.02 -13.35
CA SER A 95 4.82 21.22 -13.80
C SER A 95 4.87 19.76 -13.30
N SER A 96 6.08 19.21 -13.15
CA SER A 96 6.27 17.87 -12.58
C SER A 96 6.04 17.87 -11.07
N CYS A 97 6.43 18.95 -10.39
CA CYS A 97 6.17 19.12 -8.97
C CYS A 97 4.69 19.28 -8.65
N ALA A 98 3.95 20.04 -9.44
CA ALA A 98 2.49 20.13 -9.29
C ALA A 98 1.83 18.73 -9.33
N LYS A 99 2.20 17.90 -10.31
CA LYS A 99 1.70 16.52 -10.44
C LYS A 99 2.11 15.64 -9.26
N ALA A 100 3.37 15.75 -8.83
CA ALA A 100 3.89 14.96 -7.70
C ALA A 100 3.17 15.31 -6.40
N ILE A 101 2.93 16.60 -6.15
CA ILE A 101 2.21 17.07 -4.97
C ILE A 101 0.76 16.57 -4.98
N THR A 102 0.04 16.68 -6.10
CA THR A 102 -1.32 16.12 -6.20
C THR A 102 -1.35 14.61 -5.96
N ALA A 103 -0.39 13.85 -6.50
CA ALA A 103 -0.30 12.42 -6.25
C ALA A 103 0.01 12.11 -4.78
N PHE A 104 0.82 12.93 -4.12
CA PHE A 104 1.13 12.81 -2.70
C PHE A 104 -0.08 13.13 -1.82
N GLU A 105 -0.81 14.20 -2.12
CA GLU A 105 -2.07 14.57 -1.43
C GLU A 105 -3.11 13.45 -1.54
N ALA A 106 -3.18 12.76 -2.69
CA ALA A 106 -4.02 11.57 -2.81
C ALA A 106 -3.63 10.46 -1.81
N LEU A 107 -2.34 10.26 -1.55
CA LEU A 107 -1.88 9.31 -0.52
C LEU A 107 -2.21 9.77 0.90
N GLU A 108 -2.18 11.08 1.19
CA GLU A 108 -2.58 11.62 2.51
C GLU A 108 -4.06 11.33 2.83
N THR A 109 -4.90 11.18 1.80
CA THR A 109 -6.34 10.93 1.97
C THR A 109 -6.72 9.46 2.05
N LEU A 110 -5.77 8.52 1.83
CA LEU A 110 -6.02 7.08 1.93
C LEU A 110 -6.18 6.66 3.40
N LYS A 111 -7.38 6.85 3.95
CA LYS A 111 -7.78 6.33 5.26
C LYS A 111 -8.19 4.86 5.18
#